data_AF-A0A4Q9Q663-F1
#
_entry.id   AF-A0A4Q9Q663-F1
#
_cell.length_a   1.000
_cell.length_b   1.000
_cell.length_c   1.000
_cell.angle_alpha   90.00
_cell.angle_beta   90.00
_cell.angle_gamma   90.00
#
_symmetry.space_group_name_H-M   'P 1'
#
loop_
_entity.id
_entity.type
_entity.pdbx_description
1 polymer ?
#
loop_
_entity_poly.entity_id
_entity_poly.type
_entity_poly.pdbx_seq_one_letter_code
_entity_poly.pdbx_strand_id
1 'polypeptide(L)'
;MRLQLLSLLVLPFLASASTDEQMVLPGADKEPFVPVVNSGKPSLADLLTIEPSASIFYSYARELELSQLLSNPNAQNTLLVPTNKAVIALPRKPHEDPKPLDDGVILSEAEFDTISKQNVERWVSAHIIPQSPISLTSDGEFETLLSGRNVTFTVVDGDSDAPEWRRALLDGSVHLTDMKEASNGVMYILDGTVTVD
;
A
#
# COMPACT_ATOMS: atom_id res chain seq x y z
N MET A 1 20.32 72.43 6.29
CA MET A 1 19.20 71.92 7.12
C MET A 1 18.83 70.56 6.55
N ARG A 2 19.23 69.45 7.19
CA ARG A 2 18.45 68.66 8.18
C ARG A 2 17.16 68.12 7.52
N LEU A 3 16.80 66.85 7.54
CA LEU A 3 17.18 65.71 8.38
C LEU A 3 16.75 64.42 7.63
N GLN A 4 17.53 63.35 7.74
CA GLN A 4 17.11 62.00 7.37
C GLN A 4 15.96 61.54 8.30
N LEU A 5 14.97 60.84 7.76
CA LEU A 5 14.10 59.96 8.56
C LEU A 5 13.86 58.66 7.79
N LEU A 6 14.61 57.63 8.20
CA LEU A 6 14.25 56.23 8.06
C LEU A 6 12.90 56.00 8.75
N SER A 7 11.91 55.49 8.03
CA SER A 7 10.72 54.92 8.66
C SER A 7 10.97 53.44 8.93
N LEU A 8 11.32 53.15 10.18
CA LEU A 8 11.30 51.82 10.78
C LEU A 8 9.84 51.38 10.95
N LEU A 9 9.40 50.37 10.19
CA LEU A 9 8.15 49.68 10.44
C LEU A 9 8.46 48.42 11.25
N VAL A 10 8.58 48.60 12.56
CA VAL A 10 8.63 47.51 13.54
C VAL A 10 7.19 47.09 13.80
N LEU A 11 6.77 45.95 13.25
CA LEU A 11 5.54 45.28 13.66
C LEU A 11 5.83 44.46 14.93
N PRO A 12 5.02 44.62 16.00
CA PRO A 12 5.23 43.88 17.24
C PRO A 12 4.84 42.41 17.06
N PHE A 13 5.82 41.54 17.31
CA PHE A 13 5.61 40.14 17.68
C PHE A 13 4.86 40.09 19.01
N LEU A 14 3.53 40.02 18.96
CA LEU A 14 2.71 39.64 20.12
C LEU A 14 1.57 38.74 19.64
N ALA A 15 1.92 37.56 19.13
CA ALA A 15 1.05 36.40 19.27
C ALA A 15 1.46 35.72 20.59
N SER A 16 0.82 36.09 21.70
CA SER A 16 0.86 35.26 22.90
C SER A 16 0.09 33.99 22.59
N ALA A 17 0.78 32.88 22.39
CA ALA A 17 0.15 31.57 22.49
C ALA A 17 -0.36 31.43 23.93
N SER A 18 -1.67 31.24 24.10
CA SER A 18 -2.26 30.88 25.39
C SER A 18 -1.71 29.50 25.77
N THR A 19 -0.82 29.45 26.75
CA THR A 19 -0.38 28.21 27.42
C THR A 19 -1.35 27.78 28.52
N ASP A 20 -2.39 28.57 28.80
CA ASP A 20 -3.43 28.19 29.74
C ASP A 20 -4.31 27.13 29.10
N GLU A 21 -4.39 25.99 29.80
CA GLU A 21 -5.09 24.74 29.46
C GLU A 21 -4.27 23.62 28.80
N GLN A 22 -2.97 23.51 29.10
CA GLN A 22 -2.41 22.16 29.22
C GLN A 22 -2.96 21.51 30.51
N MET A 23 -4.03 20.72 30.37
CA MET A 23 -4.52 19.86 31.45
C MET A 23 -3.38 18.95 31.92
N VAL A 24 -2.87 19.18 33.13
CA VAL A 24 -1.95 18.27 33.80
C VAL A 24 -2.75 17.05 34.22
N LEU A 25 -2.51 15.90 33.58
CA LEU A 25 -3.06 14.62 34.03
C LEU A 25 -2.61 14.36 35.48
N PRO A 26 -3.54 14.25 36.44
CA PRO A 26 -3.17 14.02 37.83
C PRO A 26 -2.78 12.56 38.01
N GLY A 27 -1.51 12.32 38.35
CA GLY A 27 -1.03 11.02 38.82
C GLY A 27 -0.73 10.02 37.71
N ALA A 28 0.39 10.19 37.01
CA ALA A 28 1.14 9.04 36.51
C ALA A 28 2.39 8.95 37.38
N ASP A 29 2.57 7.81 38.03
CA ASP A 29 3.82 7.47 38.71
C ASP A 29 5.01 7.76 37.79
N LYS A 30 6.11 8.26 38.36
CA LYS A 30 7.35 8.66 37.66
C LYS A 30 8.11 7.46 37.10
N GLU A 31 7.43 6.53 36.45
CA GLU A 31 8.08 5.58 35.57
C GLU A 31 8.61 6.37 34.37
N PRO A 32 9.92 6.28 34.04
CA PRO A 32 10.43 6.91 32.84
C PRO A 32 9.63 6.40 31.64
N PHE A 33 9.16 7.32 30.80
CA PHE A 33 8.52 6.96 29.53
C PHE A 33 9.55 6.16 28.71
N VAL A 34 9.38 4.85 28.69
CA VAL A 34 10.13 3.98 27.79
C VAL A 34 9.30 3.88 26.51
N PRO A 35 9.74 4.43 25.37
CA PRO A 35 9.03 4.21 24.12
C PRO A 35 8.96 2.71 23.88
N VAL A 36 7.77 2.21 23.58
CA VAL A 36 7.59 0.82 23.15
C VAL A 36 8.27 0.68 21.80
N VAL A 37 9.51 0.21 21.82
CA VAL A 37 10.23 -0.18 20.61
C VAL A 37 9.82 -1.59 20.28
N ASN A 38 8.91 -1.74 19.31
CA ASN A 38 8.68 -3.04 18.71
C ASN A 38 9.94 -3.41 17.93
N SER A 39 10.82 -4.23 18.53
CA SER A 39 12.06 -4.73 17.92
C SER A 39 11.83 -5.72 16.75
N GLY A 40 10.57 -5.90 16.33
CA GLY A 40 10.17 -6.80 15.26
C GLY A 40 10.04 -6.07 13.91
N LYS A 41 9.96 -6.86 12.84
CA LYS A 41 9.64 -6.33 11.51
C LYS A 41 8.24 -5.69 11.52
N PRO A 42 8.02 -4.59 10.80
CA PRO A 42 6.68 -4.02 10.58
C PRO A 42 5.75 -5.06 9.95
N SER A 43 4.43 -4.94 10.16
CA SER A 43 3.45 -5.75 9.43
C SER A 43 3.37 -5.33 7.96
N LEU A 44 2.69 -6.12 7.12
CA LEU A 44 2.42 -5.77 5.72
C LEU A 44 1.63 -4.45 5.63
N ALA A 45 0.66 -4.22 6.53
CA ALA A 45 -0.08 -2.95 6.60
C ALA A 45 0.82 -1.76 6.97
N ASP A 46 1.76 -1.95 7.90
CA ASP A 46 2.73 -0.91 8.28
C ASP A 46 3.66 -0.59 7.10
N LEU A 47 4.16 -1.60 6.39
CA LEU A 47 4.99 -1.42 5.20
C LEU A 47 4.26 -0.65 4.10
N LEU A 48 3.01 -1.01 3.80
CA LEU A 48 2.18 -0.30 2.82
C LEU A 48 1.90 1.15 3.21
N THR A 49 1.83 1.44 4.52
CA THR A 49 1.62 2.81 5.03
C THR A 49 2.82 3.71 4.75
N ILE A 50 4.04 3.16 4.81
CA ILE A 50 5.28 3.92 4.64
C ILE A 50 5.87 3.85 3.23
N GLU A 51 5.31 3.04 2.32
CA GLU A 51 5.83 2.83 0.97
C GLU A 51 5.17 3.79 -0.04
N PRO A 52 5.80 4.92 -0.42
CA PRO A 52 5.14 5.96 -1.20
C PRO A 52 4.84 5.52 -2.63
N SER A 53 5.66 4.59 -3.16
CA SER A 53 5.49 4.06 -4.51
C SER A 53 4.24 3.19 -4.65
N ALA A 54 3.65 2.72 -3.55
CA ALA A 54 2.50 1.82 -3.49
C ALA A 54 1.21 2.48 -2.97
N SER A 55 1.20 3.79 -2.77
CA SER A 55 0.12 4.49 -2.06
C SER A 55 -1.26 4.36 -2.73
N ILE A 56 -1.34 4.25 -4.06
CA ILE A 56 -2.62 4.05 -4.77
C ILE A 56 -3.17 2.64 -4.49
N PHE A 57 -2.32 1.61 -4.58
CA PHE A 57 -2.71 0.24 -4.24
C PHE A 57 -3.21 0.16 -2.80
N TYR A 58 -2.46 0.76 -1.86
CA TYR A 58 -2.85 0.72 -0.45
C TYR A 58 -4.14 1.47 -0.18
N SER A 59 -4.41 2.56 -0.91
CA SER A 59 -5.68 3.29 -0.79
C SER A 59 -6.88 2.39 -1.10
N TYR A 60 -6.77 1.54 -2.13
CA TYR A 60 -7.78 0.52 -2.43
C TYR A 60 -7.84 -0.58 -1.36
N ALA A 61 -6.70 -1.19 -1.02
CA ALA A 61 -6.66 -2.33 -0.10
C ALA A 61 -7.16 -1.97 1.31
N ARG A 62 -6.88 -0.76 1.80
CA ARG A 62 -7.22 -0.30 3.15
C ARG A 62 -8.73 -0.11 3.35
N GLU A 63 -9.48 0.18 2.30
CA GLU A 63 -10.93 0.40 2.38
C GLU A 63 -11.74 -0.90 2.46
N LEU A 64 -11.09 -2.04 2.25
CA LEU A 64 -11.71 -3.36 2.22
C LEU A 64 -11.56 -4.09 3.55
N GLU A 65 -12.45 -5.03 3.83
CA GLU A 65 -12.36 -5.90 5.03
C GLU A 65 -11.08 -6.75 5.03
N LEU A 66 -10.57 -7.10 3.84
CA LEU A 66 -9.32 -7.85 3.67
C LEU A 66 -8.09 -7.11 4.22
N SER A 67 -8.16 -5.79 4.45
CA SER A 67 -7.11 -5.03 5.13
C SER A 67 -6.73 -5.63 6.49
N GLN A 68 -7.67 -6.29 7.17
CA GLN A 68 -7.42 -7.00 8.43
C GLN A 68 -6.40 -8.14 8.27
N LEU A 69 -6.35 -8.79 7.10
CA LEU A 69 -5.35 -9.83 6.80
C LEU A 69 -3.94 -9.25 6.71
N LEU A 70 -3.80 -7.99 6.31
CA LEU A 70 -2.51 -7.31 6.16
C LEU A 70 -1.89 -6.93 7.51
N SER A 71 -2.71 -6.79 8.55
CA SER A 71 -2.27 -6.54 9.93
C SER A 71 -2.23 -7.80 10.79
N ASN A 72 -2.85 -8.90 10.35
CA ASN A 72 -2.92 -10.14 11.13
C ASN A 72 -1.54 -10.83 11.17
N PRO A 73 -0.94 -11.03 12.37
CA PRO A 73 0.39 -11.64 12.50
C PRO A 73 0.46 -13.10 12.02
N ASN A 74 -0.67 -13.79 11.98
CA ASN A 74 -0.74 -15.22 11.65
C ASN A 74 -1.09 -15.50 10.19
N ALA A 75 -1.40 -14.48 9.38
CA ALA A 75 -1.90 -14.72 8.02
C ALA A 75 -0.81 -15.20 7.05
N GLN A 76 0.45 -14.75 7.21
CA GLN A 76 1.60 -15.15 6.39
C GLN A 76 1.30 -15.08 4.88
N ASN A 77 1.08 -13.86 4.38
CA ASN A 77 0.71 -13.62 2.98
C ASN A 77 1.90 -13.10 2.15
N THR A 78 1.92 -13.43 0.86
CA THR A 78 2.79 -12.75 -0.11
C THR A 78 1.99 -11.69 -0.86
N LEU A 79 2.43 -10.44 -0.79
CA LEU A 79 1.79 -9.32 -1.47
C LEU A 79 2.54 -8.96 -2.75
N LEU A 80 1.78 -8.83 -3.83
CA LEU A 80 2.22 -8.42 -5.16
C LEU A 80 1.78 -6.98 -5.38
N VAL A 81 2.62 -6.01 -5.03
CA VAL A 81 2.19 -4.61 -4.91
C VAL A 81 2.60 -3.81 -6.14
N PRO A 82 1.65 -3.39 -7.00
CA PRO A 82 1.96 -2.56 -8.14
C PRO A 82 2.39 -1.16 -7.70
N THR A 83 3.36 -0.59 -8.39
CA THR A 83 3.70 0.83 -8.22
C THR A 83 2.55 1.72 -8.69
N ASN A 84 2.49 2.95 -8.17
CA ASN A 84 1.55 3.97 -8.61
C ASN A 84 1.57 4.17 -10.12
N LYS A 85 2.76 4.12 -10.73
CA LYS A 85 2.94 4.19 -12.19
C LYS A 85 2.21 3.05 -12.90
N ALA A 86 2.35 1.81 -12.40
CA ALA A 86 1.67 0.65 -12.96
C ALA A 86 0.15 0.78 -12.86
N VAL A 87 -0.37 1.20 -11.70
CA VAL A 87 -1.83 1.40 -11.51
C VAL A 87 -2.37 2.54 -12.38
N ILE A 88 -1.62 3.62 -12.56
CA ILE A 88 -1.99 4.73 -13.44
C ILE A 88 -2.03 4.28 -14.91
N ALA A 89 -1.11 3.40 -15.31
CA ALA A 89 -1.02 2.88 -16.67
C ALA A 89 -2.13 1.87 -17.03
N LEU A 90 -2.92 1.40 -16.06
CA LEU A 90 -4.05 0.53 -16.34
C LEU A 90 -5.04 1.21 -17.31
N PRO A 91 -5.53 0.47 -18.33
CA PRO A 91 -6.51 0.99 -19.28
C PRO A 91 -7.84 1.32 -18.61
N ARG A 92 -8.15 0.66 -17.50
CA ARG A 92 -9.33 0.88 -16.65
C ARG A 92 -8.94 0.83 -15.19
N LYS A 93 -9.57 1.63 -14.35
CA LYS A 93 -9.27 1.69 -12.92
C LYS A 93 -9.94 0.52 -12.19
N PRO A 94 -9.38 0.08 -11.05
CA PRO A 94 -9.89 -1.07 -10.32
C PRO A 94 -11.35 -0.98 -9.85
N HIS A 95 -11.90 0.24 -9.73
CA HIS A 95 -13.29 0.49 -9.34
C HIS A 95 -14.25 0.58 -10.53
N GLU A 96 -13.74 0.68 -11.75
CA GLU A 96 -14.55 0.77 -12.96
C GLU A 96 -15.05 -0.62 -13.38
N ASP A 97 -16.27 -0.68 -13.91
CA ASP A 97 -16.85 -1.94 -14.33
C ASP A 97 -16.10 -2.57 -15.52
N PRO A 98 -15.91 -3.91 -15.50
CA PRO A 98 -15.29 -4.62 -16.61
C PRO A 98 -16.19 -4.70 -17.85
N LYS A 99 -17.48 -4.39 -17.73
CA LYS A 99 -18.44 -4.33 -18.85
C LYS A 99 -18.96 -2.90 -18.99
N PRO A 100 -19.03 -2.34 -20.22
CA PRO A 100 -19.78 -1.12 -20.44
C PRO A 100 -21.21 -1.33 -19.92
N LEU A 101 -21.71 -0.40 -19.10
CA LEU A 101 -23.14 -0.36 -18.79
C LEU A 101 -23.88 -0.24 -20.12
N ASP A 102 -24.89 -1.09 -20.32
CA ASP A 102 -25.74 -1.02 -21.51
C ASP A 102 -26.39 0.37 -21.55
N ASP A 103 -26.42 0.99 -22.72
CA ASP A 103 -26.88 2.38 -22.91
C ASP A 103 -28.34 2.51 -22.43
N GLY A 104 -28.54 2.91 -21.16
CA GLY A 104 -29.86 3.04 -20.55
C GLY A 104 -30.01 2.51 -19.13
N VAL A 105 -29.02 1.79 -18.58
CA VAL A 105 -29.07 1.35 -17.17
C VAL A 105 -28.69 2.52 -16.25
N ILE A 106 -29.68 3.06 -15.53
CA ILE A 106 -29.46 4.04 -14.46
C ILE A 106 -29.33 3.28 -13.16
N LEU A 107 -28.11 3.15 -12.64
CA LEU A 107 -27.84 2.62 -11.30
C LEU A 107 -28.09 3.71 -10.26
N SER A 108 -28.59 3.33 -9.10
CA SER A 108 -28.56 4.19 -7.92
C SER A 108 -27.11 4.37 -7.42
N GLU A 109 -26.87 5.42 -6.65
CA GLU A 109 -25.56 5.68 -6.03
C GLU A 109 -25.09 4.51 -5.15
N ALA A 110 -26.01 3.89 -4.40
CA ALA A 110 -25.70 2.77 -3.52
C ALA A 110 -25.32 1.50 -4.30
N GLU A 111 -25.98 1.24 -5.43
CA GLU A 111 -25.63 0.13 -6.33
C GLU A 111 -24.26 0.36 -6.96
N PHE A 112 -23.99 1.58 -7.43
CA PHE A 112 -22.70 1.95 -7.99
C PHE A 112 -21.57 1.80 -6.97
N ASP A 113 -21.75 2.27 -5.74
CA ASP A 113 -20.76 2.10 -4.66
C ASP A 113 -20.50 0.62 -4.34
N THR A 114 -21.57 -0.21 -4.31
CA THR A 114 -21.46 -1.64 -4.07
C THR A 114 -20.64 -2.34 -5.17
N ILE A 115 -20.95 -2.04 -6.43
CA ILE A 115 -20.25 -2.61 -7.59
C ILE A 115 -18.80 -2.15 -7.62
N SER A 116 -18.56 -0.86 -7.41
CA SER A 116 -17.22 -0.27 -7.29
C SER A 116 -16.37 -1.00 -6.24
N LYS A 117 -16.91 -1.21 -5.04
CA LYS A 117 -16.21 -1.95 -3.97
C LYS A 117 -15.92 -3.40 -4.34
N GLN A 118 -16.87 -4.09 -4.97
CA GLN A 118 -16.67 -5.47 -5.45
C GLN A 118 -15.57 -5.57 -6.51
N ASN A 119 -15.51 -4.61 -7.44
CA ASN A 119 -14.47 -4.55 -8.46
C ASN A 119 -13.09 -4.31 -7.83
N VAL A 120 -13.00 -3.40 -6.87
CA VAL A 120 -11.77 -3.14 -6.12
C VAL A 120 -11.34 -4.38 -5.33
N GLU A 121 -12.27 -5.07 -4.65
CA GLU A 121 -11.98 -6.29 -3.89
C GLU A 121 -11.48 -7.42 -4.78
N ARG A 122 -12.13 -7.65 -5.93
CA ARG A 122 -11.68 -8.60 -6.96
C ARG A 122 -10.25 -8.28 -7.40
N TRP A 123 -9.96 -7.02 -7.70
CA TRP A 123 -8.64 -6.58 -8.17
C TRP A 123 -7.56 -6.73 -7.09
N VAL A 124 -7.83 -6.30 -5.85
CA VAL A 124 -6.86 -6.44 -4.74
C VAL A 124 -6.62 -7.90 -4.40
N SER A 125 -7.65 -8.75 -4.42
CA SER A 125 -7.52 -10.18 -4.13
C SER A 125 -6.60 -10.92 -5.10
N ALA A 126 -6.55 -10.50 -6.37
CA ALA A 126 -5.61 -11.02 -7.36
C ALA A 126 -4.13 -10.72 -7.03
N HIS A 127 -3.87 -9.77 -6.15
CA HIS A 127 -2.52 -9.34 -5.76
C HIS A 127 -2.04 -9.96 -4.44
N ILE A 128 -2.78 -10.91 -3.88
CA ILE A 128 -2.46 -11.54 -2.60
C ILE A 128 -2.40 -13.04 -2.79
N ILE A 129 -1.25 -13.63 -2.47
CA ILE A 129 -1.07 -15.08 -2.38
C ILE A 129 -1.19 -15.45 -0.89
N PRO A 130 -2.12 -16.33 -0.48
CA PRO A 130 -2.35 -16.69 0.92
C PRO A 130 -1.30 -17.69 1.47
N GLN A 131 -0.04 -17.48 1.08
CA GLN A 131 1.11 -18.27 1.48
C GLN A 131 2.36 -17.39 1.45
N SER A 132 3.19 -17.49 2.48
CA SER A 132 4.50 -16.86 2.58
C SER A 132 5.40 -17.64 3.53
N PRO A 133 6.72 -17.73 3.27
CA PRO A 133 7.37 -17.30 2.03
C PRO A 133 7.04 -18.23 0.85
N ILE A 134 7.18 -17.71 -0.37
CA ILE A 134 7.14 -18.49 -1.61
C ILE A 134 8.53 -18.47 -2.26
N SER A 135 8.84 -19.51 -3.04
CA SER A 135 10.03 -19.54 -3.89
C SER A 135 9.66 -19.07 -5.28
N LEU A 136 10.38 -18.08 -5.81
CA LEU A 136 10.13 -17.50 -7.14
C LEU A 136 10.87 -18.26 -8.26
N THR A 137 11.78 -19.16 -7.88
CA THR A 137 12.61 -20.01 -8.75
C THR A 137 12.08 -21.42 -8.92
N SER A 138 11.09 -21.79 -8.11
CA SER A 138 10.42 -23.08 -8.25
C SER A 138 9.41 -23.02 -9.39
N ASP A 139 9.43 -24.01 -10.28
CA ASP A 139 8.37 -24.16 -11.27
C ASP A 139 7.03 -24.39 -10.54
N GLY A 140 6.07 -23.49 -10.73
CA GLY A 140 4.78 -23.58 -10.07
C GLY A 140 3.86 -22.40 -10.32
N GLU A 141 2.57 -22.67 -10.14
CA GLU A 141 1.51 -21.66 -10.10
C GLU A 141 1.12 -21.43 -8.64
N PHE A 142 0.94 -20.16 -8.28
CA PHE A 142 0.46 -19.75 -6.96
C PHE A 142 -0.96 -19.23 -7.09
N GLU A 143 -1.91 -19.89 -6.43
CA GLU A 143 -3.28 -19.40 -6.33
C GLU A 143 -3.32 -18.12 -5.49
N THR A 144 -4.06 -17.13 -5.96
CA THR A 144 -4.28 -15.86 -5.26
C THR A 144 -5.58 -15.92 -4.44
N LEU A 145 -5.88 -14.91 -3.63
CA LEU A 145 -7.17 -14.82 -2.94
C LEU A 145 -8.34 -14.68 -3.92
N LEU A 146 -8.10 -14.20 -5.15
CA LEU A 146 -9.11 -14.22 -6.20
C LEU A 146 -9.24 -15.66 -6.74
N SER A 147 -10.35 -16.33 -6.40
CA SER A 147 -10.59 -17.71 -6.81
C SER A 147 -10.43 -17.91 -8.31
N GLY A 148 -9.66 -18.94 -8.69
CA GLY A 148 -9.36 -19.26 -10.09
C GLY A 148 -8.33 -18.35 -10.75
N ARG A 149 -7.72 -17.40 -10.01
CA ARG A 149 -6.59 -16.61 -10.49
C ARG A 149 -5.28 -17.13 -9.88
N ASN A 150 -4.47 -17.71 -10.75
CA ASN A 150 -3.10 -18.12 -10.43
C ASN A 150 -2.10 -17.15 -11.05
N VAL A 151 -0.93 -17.07 -10.43
CA VAL A 151 0.24 -16.34 -10.94
C VAL A 151 1.46 -17.23 -11.00
N THR A 152 2.36 -16.94 -11.93
CA THR A 152 3.62 -17.67 -12.13
C THR A 152 4.81 -16.75 -12.01
N PHE A 153 5.96 -17.32 -11.62
CA PHE A 153 7.24 -16.62 -11.63
C PHE A 153 8.19 -17.33 -12.58
N THR A 154 8.71 -16.60 -13.56
CA THR A 154 9.67 -17.13 -14.52
C THR A 154 11.03 -16.53 -14.24
N VAL A 155 12.04 -17.39 -14.12
CA VAL A 155 13.42 -16.93 -13.93
C VAL A 155 13.98 -16.49 -15.28
N VAL A 156 14.43 -15.24 -15.35
CA VAL A 156 15.17 -14.71 -16.50
C VAL A 156 16.67 -14.85 -16.26
N ASP A 157 17.38 -15.23 -17.32
CA ASP A 157 18.85 -15.25 -17.33
C ASP A 157 19.38 -13.84 -17.03
N GLY A 158 20.19 -13.75 -15.99
CA GLY A 158 20.68 -12.48 -15.48
C GLY A 158 21.89 -12.68 -14.56
N ASP A 159 22.34 -11.58 -13.97
CA ASP A 159 23.46 -11.58 -13.02
C ASP A 159 23.18 -12.55 -11.86
N SER A 160 23.90 -13.67 -11.80
CA SER A 160 23.72 -14.72 -10.79
C SER A 160 23.91 -14.22 -9.37
N ASP A 161 24.60 -13.09 -9.19
CA ASP A 161 24.86 -12.47 -7.89
C ASP A 161 23.70 -11.56 -7.44
N ALA A 162 22.73 -11.28 -8.33
CA ALA A 162 21.54 -10.51 -7.99
C ALA A 162 20.52 -11.35 -7.19
N PRO A 163 19.78 -10.71 -6.25
CA PRO A 163 18.70 -11.35 -5.53
C PRO A 163 17.68 -12.03 -6.44
N GLU A 164 17.11 -13.15 -5.98
CA GLU A 164 16.15 -13.97 -6.71
C GLU A 164 15.03 -13.15 -7.38
N TRP A 165 14.42 -12.23 -6.63
CA TRP A 165 13.31 -11.41 -7.11
C TRP A 165 13.69 -10.50 -8.29
N ARG A 166 14.94 -10.03 -8.41
CA ARG A 166 15.38 -9.23 -9.58
C ARG A 166 15.45 -10.04 -10.86
N ARG A 167 15.57 -11.36 -10.73
CA ARG A 167 15.66 -12.31 -11.83
C ARG A 167 14.34 -13.03 -12.06
N ALA A 168 13.26 -12.61 -11.41
CA ALA A 168 11.94 -13.18 -11.58
C ALA A 168 11.02 -12.21 -12.35
N LEU A 169 10.25 -12.76 -13.28
CA LEU A 169 9.13 -12.09 -13.92
C LEU A 169 7.83 -12.70 -13.44
N LEU A 170 6.93 -11.87 -12.95
CA LEU A 170 5.55 -12.23 -12.68
C LEU A 170 4.80 -12.35 -14.01
N ASP A 171 4.14 -13.50 -14.22
CA ASP A 171 3.40 -13.85 -15.43
C ASP A 171 4.20 -13.56 -16.73
N GLY A 172 5.50 -13.83 -16.67
CA GLY A 172 6.44 -13.72 -17.79
C GLY A 172 6.71 -12.30 -18.32
N SER A 173 6.16 -11.25 -17.70
CA SER A 173 6.27 -9.88 -18.24
C SER A 173 6.44 -8.77 -17.21
N VAL A 174 6.04 -8.97 -15.96
CA VAL A 174 6.08 -7.94 -14.91
C VAL A 174 7.32 -8.10 -14.05
N HIS A 175 8.13 -7.06 -13.91
CA HIS A 175 9.35 -7.11 -13.09
C HIS A 175 9.04 -6.82 -11.63
N LEU A 176 9.73 -7.55 -10.75
CA LEU A 176 9.78 -7.23 -9.33
C LEU A 176 10.92 -6.22 -9.12
N THR A 177 10.57 -5.01 -8.67
CA THR A 177 11.51 -3.89 -8.51
C THR A 177 12.08 -3.76 -7.11
N ASP A 178 11.39 -4.30 -6.10
CA ASP A 178 11.85 -4.32 -4.71
C ASP A 178 11.22 -5.49 -3.94
N MET A 179 11.82 -5.85 -2.81
CA MET A 179 11.30 -6.85 -1.87
C MET A 179 11.46 -6.36 -0.44
N LYS A 180 10.41 -6.51 0.36
CA LYS A 180 10.42 -6.19 1.79
C LYS A 180 9.83 -7.32 2.60
N GLU A 181 10.53 -7.69 3.66
CA GLU A 181 10.06 -8.69 4.62
C GLU A 181 9.25 -8.00 5.74
N ALA A 182 8.03 -8.49 5.97
CA ALA A 182 7.19 -8.10 7.09
C ALA A 182 7.27 -9.14 8.22
N SER A 183 6.66 -8.84 9.36
CA SER A 183 6.45 -9.84 10.43
C SER A 183 5.43 -10.91 10.05
N ASN A 184 4.52 -10.60 9.12
CA ASN A 184 3.40 -11.46 8.72
C ASN A 184 3.37 -11.77 7.22
N GLY A 185 4.52 -11.71 6.54
CA GLY A 185 4.61 -12.03 5.13
C GLY A 185 5.78 -11.39 4.38
N VAL A 186 5.70 -11.40 3.06
CA VAL A 186 6.65 -10.74 2.16
C VAL A 186 5.88 -9.84 1.19
N MET A 187 6.43 -8.66 0.90
CA MET A 187 5.89 -7.71 -0.06
C MET A 187 6.88 -7.54 -1.21
N TYR A 188 6.44 -7.85 -2.43
CA TYR A 188 7.16 -7.55 -3.66
C TYR A 188 6.55 -6.33 -4.33
N ILE A 189 7.39 -5.39 -4.77
CA ILE A 189 6.95 -4.20 -5.52
C ILE A 189 7.08 -4.48 -7.01
N LEU A 190 6.07 -4.13 -7.80
CA LEU A 190 5.95 -4.48 -9.22
C LEU A 190 5.91 -3.23 -10.13
N ASP A 191 6.57 -3.31 -11.29
CA ASP A 191 6.45 -2.30 -12.34
C ASP A 191 5.21 -2.45 -13.25
N GLY A 192 4.41 -3.50 -13.01
CA GLY A 192 3.14 -3.84 -13.64
C GLY A 192 2.10 -4.28 -12.60
N THR A 193 1.00 -4.88 -13.06
CA THR A 193 -0.11 -5.36 -12.21
C THR A 193 -0.43 -6.82 -12.52
N VAL A 194 -0.99 -7.56 -11.57
CA VAL A 194 -1.64 -8.84 -11.87
C VAL A 194 -2.85 -8.55 -12.76
N THR A 195 -2.90 -9.17 -13.94
CA THR A 195 -4.05 -9.03 -14.85
C THR A 195 -5.27 -9.72 -14.27
N VAL A 196 -6.42 -9.06 -14.37
CA VAL A 196 -7.72 -9.60 -13.97
C VAL A 196 -8.61 -9.50 -15.21
N ASP A 197 -9.04 -10.66 -15.72
CA ASP A 197 -9.92 -10.75 -16.88
C ASP A 197 -11.34 -10.22 -16.57
#